data_AF-A0A9Q3V3M4-F1
#
_entry.id   AF-A0A9Q3V3M4-F1
#
_cell.length_a   1.000
_cell.length_b   1.000
_cell.length_c   1.000
_cell.angle_alpha   90.00
_cell.angle_beta   90.00
_cell.angle_gamma   90.00
#
_symmetry.space_group_name_H-M   'P 1'
#
loop_
_entity.id
_entity.type
_entity.pdbx_description
1 polymer ?
#
loop_
_entity_poly.entity_id
_entity_poly.type
_entity_poly.pdbx_seq_one_letter_code
_entity_poly.pdbx_strand_id
1 'polypeptide(L)'
;MKIYDFNIEKGMKIVTKFWISKSLFGFKPYYNKLMQIKLMKAKKIPGIPLQVKGQFHDTESIQKFENAQETELKYNLLKERFFDINKWNTYSNESIAEFTLCDSSGNTVHRLPFIGDYIKILLSEIKKSEKESYQWVRIDMIDKTNPNSIMIQCRPSKLPGNQFGGDTVHFHSGGTTSTFIISKGNDYIKMAIYGRNEKPNQNTDIISSIKNMFIAFKGVVGPSKIQWKQLADGMVNLK
;
A
#
# COMPACT_ATOMS: atom_id res chain seq x y z
N MET A 1 -18.09 1.35 -37.04
CA MET A 1 -18.64 2.73 -37.16
C MET A 1 -20.01 2.73 -36.51
N LYS A 2 -20.33 3.35 -35.37
CA LYS A 2 -19.72 4.42 -34.56
C LYS A 2 -19.76 4.02 -33.07
N ILE A 3 -18.68 4.31 -32.34
CA ILE A 3 -18.66 4.33 -30.88
C ILE A 3 -19.29 5.67 -30.47
N TYR A 4 -20.29 5.65 -29.59
CA TYR A 4 -20.81 6.88 -28.98
C TYR A 4 -19.87 7.29 -27.84
N ASP A 5 -19.12 8.38 -28.05
CA ASP A 5 -18.38 9.06 -26.99
C ASP A 5 -19.36 9.67 -25.98
N PHE A 6 -19.55 8.98 -24.86
CA PHE A 6 -20.26 9.55 -23.73
C PHE A 6 -19.34 10.54 -23.02
N ASN A 7 -19.40 11.80 -23.43
CA ASN A 7 -18.64 12.89 -22.83
C ASN A 7 -19.09 13.09 -21.37
N ILE A 8 -18.24 12.68 -20.43
CA ILE A 8 -18.47 12.66 -18.98
C ILE A 8 -18.88 14.05 -18.45
N GLU A 9 -18.44 15.14 -19.09
CA GLU A 9 -18.83 16.51 -18.71
C GLU A 9 -20.31 16.83 -19.03
N LYS A 10 -20.86 16.27 -20.12
CA LYS A 10 -22.29 16.41 -20.44
C LYS A 10 -23.16 15.61 -19.47
N GLY A 11 -22.70 14.43 -19.05
CA GLY A 11 -23.37 13.62 -18.03
C GLY A 11 -23.47 14.36 -16.68
N MET A 12 -22.39 15.00 -16.24
CA MET A 12 -22.38 15.78 -14.99
C MET A 12 -23.30 17.01 -15.04
N LYS A 13 -23.44 17.68 -16.19
CA LYS A 13 -24.37 18.82 -16.37
C LYS A 13 -25.85 18.41 -16.31
N ILE A 14 -26.18 17.19 -16.76
CA ILE A 14 -27.55 16.67 -16.71
C ILE A 14 -27.93 16.28 -15.27
N VAL A 15 -27.02 15.63 -14.54
CA VAL A 15 -27.24 15.26 -13.12
C VAL A 15 -27.37 16.49 -12.22
N THR A 16 -26.58 17.55 -12.47
CA THR A 16 -26.69 18.81 -11.73
C THR A 16 -28.01 19.53 -11.99
N LYS A 17 -28.51 19.60 -13.23
CA LYS A 17 -29.84 20.18 -13.51
C LYS A 17 -30.99 19.36 -12.90
N PHE A 18 -30.90 18.02 -12.90
CA PHE A 18 -31.95 17.16 -12.37
C PHE A 18 -32.05 17.23 -10.83
N TRP A 19 -30.98 17.62 -10.14
CA TRP A 19 -30.95 17.77 -8.68
C TRP A 19 -31.28 19.18 -8.19
N ILE A 20 -31.02 20.21 -8.99
CA ILE A 20 -31.39 21.59 -8.63
C ILE A 20 -32.91 21.75 -8.55
N SER A 21 -33.71 20.97 -9.29
CA SER A 21 -35.18 21.05 -9.20
C SER A 21 -35.79 20.36 -7.97
N LYS A 22 -35.00 19.61 -7.18
CA LYS A 22 -35.45 18.97 -5.93
C LYS A 22 -34.95 19.64 -4.66
N SER A 23 -34.31 20.82 -4.76
CA SER A 23 -33.79 21.54 -3.59
C SER A 23 -34.87 22.23 -2.73
N LEU A 24 -36.16 22.00 -2.98
CA LEU A 24 -37.26 22.51 -2.14
C LEU A 24 -37.60 21.58 -0.96
N PHE A 25 -37.01 20.39 -0.87
CA PHE A 25 -37.24 19.47 0.26
C PHE A 25 -35.93 19.03 0.93
N GLY A 26 -35.50 19.76 1.96
CA GLY A 26 -34.87 19.21 3.16
C GLY A 26 -33.53 18.45 3.12
N PHE A 27 -32.85 18.30 1.97
CA PHE A 27 -31.65 17.44 1.86
C PHE A 27 -30.28 18.15 2.05
N LYS A 28 -30.22 19.21 2.86
CA LYS A 28 -28.97 19.97 3.12
C LYS A 28 -27.87 19.18 3.89
N PRO A 29 -28.16 18.29 4.86
CA PRO A 29 -27.09 17.66 5.64
C PRO A 29 -26.34 16.54 4.90
N TYR A 30 -26.98 15.86 3.95
CA TYR A 30 -26.34 14.79 3.16
C TYR A 30 -25.39 15.35 2.09
N TYR A 31 -25.74 16.49 1.49
CA TYR A 31 -24.91 17.13 0.46
C TYR A 31 -23.58 17.64 1.03
N ASN A 32 -23.60 18.20 2.25
CA ASN A 32 -22.38 18.63 2.93
C ASN A 32 -21.51 17.45 3.37
N LYS A 33 -22.09 16.31 3.75
CA LYS A 33 -21.32 15.09 4.08
C LYS A 33 -20.67 14.46 2.84
N LEU A 34 -21.33 14.52 1.68
CA LEU A 34 -20.79 14.07 0.40
C LEU A 34 -19.75 15.06 -0.18
N MET A 35 -19.90 16.36 0.02
CA MET A 35 -18.90 17.39 -0.36
C MET A 35 -17.71 17.45 0.61
N GLN A 36 -17.85 16.97 1.86
CA GLN A 36 -16.73 16.75 2.79
C GLN A 36 -15.99 15.43 2.54
N ILE A 37 -16.38 14.62 1.55
CA ILE A 37 -15.44 13.73 0.88
C ILE A 37 -14.52 14.63 0.04
N LYS A 38 -13.68 15.39 0.74
CA LYS A 38 -12.49 16.03 0.20
C LYS A 38 -11.84 14.94 -0.64
N LEU A 39 -11.81 15.11 -1.97
CA LEU A 39 -11.06 14.24 -2.87
C LEU A 39 -9.67 14.13 -2.26
N MET A 40 -9.42 13.03 -1.54
CA MET A 40 -8.18 12.86 -0.81
C MET A 40 -7.11 12.85 -1.90
N LYS A 41 -6.19 13.80 -1.84
CA LYS A 41 -5.04 13.83 -2.73
C LYS A 41 -3.92 13.09 -2.02
N ALA A 42 -3.25 12.21 -2.75
CA ALA A 42 -2.05 11.55 -2.26
C ALA A 42 -1.04 12.59 -1.77
N LYS A 43 -0.42 12.34 -0.62
CA LYS A 43 0.66 13.18 -0.12
C LYS A 43 1.80 13.21 -1.14
N LYS A 44 2.31 14.41 -1.41
CA LYS A 44 3.54 14.61 -2.19
C LYS A 44 4.73 14.52 -1.25
N ILE A 45 5.50 13.45 -1.38
CA ILE A 45 6.63 13.15 -0.50
C ILE A 45 7.85 12.95 -1.40
N PRO A 46 9.00 13.59 -1.10
CA PRO A 46 10.23 13.38 -1.87
C PRO A 46 10.59 11.89 -1.96
N GLY A 47 11.02 11.45 -3.15
CA GLY A 47 11.37 10.04 -3.40
C GLY A 47 10.17 9.12 -3.68
N ILE A 48 8.94 9.53 -3.34
CA ILE A 48 7.73 8.74 -3.63
C ILE A 48 7.20 9.06 -5.04
N PRO A 49 6.89 8.04 -5.88
CA PRO A 49 6.28 8.24 -7.18
C PRO A 49 4.99 9.06 -7.10
N LEU A 50 4.75 9.89 -8.11
CA LEU A 50 3.52 10.66 -8.20
C LEU A 50 2.31 9.75 -8.36
N GLN A 51 1.22 10.10 -7.68
CA GLN A 51 -0.09 9.50 -7.97
C GLN A 51 -0.64 10.11 -9.26
N VAL A 52 -0.79 9.28 -10.29
CA VAL A 52 -1.29 9.69 -11.60
C VAL A 52 -2.62 8.98 -11.93
N LYS A 53 -2.76 7.69 -11.60
CA LYS A 53 -3.90 6.87 -12.04
C LYS A 53 -4.15 5.69 -11.10
N GLY A 54 -5.41 5.31 -10.88
CA GLY A 54 -5.77 4.22 -9.97
C GLY A 54 -5.92 4.69 -8.52
N GLN A 55 -5.90 3.75 -7.58
CA GLN A 55 -6.00 4.01 -6.14
C GLN A 55 -4.64 4.36 -5.52
N PHE A 56 -4.69 4.83 -4.29
CA PHE A 56 -3.53 5.09 -3.46
C PHE A 56 -3.90 4.93 -1.99
N HIS A 57 -2.89 4.74 -1.14
CA HIS A 57 -3.04 4.92 0.29
C HIS A 57 -1.80 5.61 0.87
N ASP A 58 -2.05 6.36 1.95
CA ASP A 58 -1.02 6.97 2.79
C ASP A 58 -1.24 6.43 4.20
N THR A 59 -0.38 5.50 4.62
CA THR A 59 -0.45 4.87 5.94
C THR A 59 0.76 5.29 6.75
N GLU A 60 0.55 5.83 7.94
CA GLU A 60 1.61 6.35 8.80
C GLU A 60 1.32 6.00 10.26
N SER A 61 2.38 5.68 10.99
CA SER A 61 2.37 5.44 12.44
C SER A 61 3.57 6.12 13.07
N ILE A 62 3.35 6.75 14.21
CA ILE A 62 4.35 7.55 14.93
C ILE A 62 4.38 7.10 16.38
N GLN A 63 5.59 6.89 16.92
CA GLN A 63 5.82 6.79 18.36
C GLN A 63 6.62 8.02 18.80
N LYS A 64 6.15 8.68 19.86
CA LYS A 64 6.79 9.87 20.45
C LYS A 64 7.60 9.49 21.69
N PHE A 65 8.62 10.28 21.98
CA PHE A 65 9.53 10.12 23.11
C PHE A 65 9.78 11.47 23.77
N GLU A 66 10.25 11.45 25.01
CA GLU A 66 10.46 12.68 25.79
C GLU A 66 11.76 13.39 25.45
N ASN A 67 12.76 12.66 24.94
CA ASN A 67 14.08 13.20 24.66
C ASN A 67 14.71 12.64 23.37
N ALA A 68 15.70 13.38 22.88
CA ALA A 68 16.38 13.08 21.61
C ALA A 68 17.26 11.81 21.70
N GLN A 69 17.83 11.53 22.87
CA GLN A 69 18.67 10.35 23.10
C GLN A 69 17.85 9.07 23.00
N GLU A 70 16.67 9.03 23.61
CA GLU A 70 15.71 7.94 23.49
C GLU A 70 15.23 7.78 22.05
N THR A 71 14.89 8.89 21.38
CA THR A 71 14.51 8.88 19.97
C THR A 71 15.58 8.25 19.08
N GLU A 72 16.86 8.58 19.30
CA GLU A 72 17.99 8.01 18.56
C GLU A 72 18.12 6.50 18.80
N LEU A 73 18.06 6.06 20.06
CA LEU A 73 18.11 4.64 20.42
C LEU A 73 16.97 3.86 19.77
N LYS A 74 15.74 4.38 19.87
CA LYS A 74 14.54 3.75 19.31
C LYS A 74 14.58 3.77 17.78
N TYR A 75 15.16 4.78 17.15
CA TYR A 75 15.35 4.79 15.69
C TYR A 75 16.37 3.74 15.23
N ASN A 76 17.45 3.50 15.99
CA ASN A 76 18.39 2.43 15.67
C ASN A 76 17.72 1.04 15.71
N LEU A 77 16.90 0.78 16.73
CA LEU A 77 16.08 -0.43 16.80
C LEU A 77 15.08 -0.53 15.64
N LEU A 78 14.44 0.58 15.26
CA LEU A 78 13.54 0.61 14.11
C LEU A 78 14.27 0.28 12.80
N LYS A 79 15.51 0.74 12.60
CA LYS A 79 16.34 0.38 11.43
C LYS A 79 16.59 -1.12 11.37
N GLU A 80 16.92 -1.74 12.50
CA GLU A 80 17.12 -3.20 12.57
C GLU A 80 15.84 -3.96 12.20
N ARG A 81 14.69 -3.60 12.80
CA ARG A 81 13.39 -4.19 12.45
C ARG A 81 13.05 -3.99 10.97
N PHE A 82 13.32 -2.80 10.45
CA PHE A 82 12.99 -2.43 9.08
C PHE A 82 13.73 -3.28 8.05
N PHE A 83 15.00 -3.61 8.28
CA PHE A 83 15.76 -4.47 7.37
C PHE A 83 15.51 -5.97 7.58
N ASP A 84 14.99 -6.39 8.74
CA ASP A 84 14.63 -7.79 9.00
C ASP A 84 13.24 -8.14 8.45
N ILE A 85 13.11 -8.10 7.11
CA ILE A 85 11.85 -8.36 6.39
C ILE A 85 11.20 -9.68 6.78
N ASN A 86 12.01 -10.72 7.04
CA ASN A 86 11.51 -12.04 7.44
C ASN A 86 10.79 -12.04 8.80
N LYS A 87 10.95 -10.97 9.61
CA LYS A 87 10.30 -10.83 10.92
C LYS A 87 9.22 -9.76 10.96
N TRP A 88 8.90 -9.11 9.85
CA TRP A 88 7.89 -8.03 9.82
C TRP A 88 6.54 -8.45 10.42
N ASN A 89 6.11 -9.69 10.17
CA ASN A 89 4.87 -10.25 10.73
C ASN A 89 4.92 -10.42 12.26
N THR A 90 6.10 -10.60 12.83
CA THR A 90 6.28 -10.77 14.29
C THR A 90 6.18 -9.45 15.05
N TYR A 91 6.38 -8.32 14.36
CA TYR A 91 6.26 -6.99 14.96
C TYR A 91 4.83 -6.46 14.95
N SER A 92 3.97 -6.93 14.02
CA SER A 92 2.54 -6.61 14.02
C SER A 92 1.81 -7.39 15.13
N ASN A 93 1.02 -6.69 15.95
CA ASN A 93 0.24 -7.30 17.04
C ASN A 93 -0.76 -8.37 16.56
N GLU A 94 -1.14 -8.34 15.28
CA GLU A 94 -2.02 -9.32 14.63
C GLU A 94 -1.36 -9.76 13.31
N SER A 95 -1.13 -11.07 13.15
CA SER A 95 -0.46 -11.61 11.95
C SER A 95 -1.39 -11.52 10.74
N ILE A 96 -1.32 -10.41 10.04
CA ILE A 96 -2.13 -10.07 8.86
C ILE A 96 -1.51 -10.54 7.54
N ALA A 97 -0.19 -10.70 7.53
CA ALA A 97 0.57 -11.18 6.40
C ALA A 97 1.91 -11.73 6.86
N GLU A 98 2.40 -12.77 6.20
CA GLU A 98 3.77 -13.24 6.34
C GLU A 98 4.63 -12.65 5.22
N PHE A 99 5.83 -12.18 5.57
CA PHE A 99 6.79 -11.60 4.64
C PHE A 99 8.03 -12.48 4.59
N THR A 100 8.52 -12.78 3.40
CA THR A 100 9.76 -13.54 3.22
C THR A 100 10.65 -12.82 2.21
N LEU A 101 11.88 -12.53 2.60
CA LEU A 101 12.91 -12.02 1.70
C LEU A 101 13.47 -13.19 0.86
N CYS A 102 13.49 -13.00 -0.45
CA CYS A 102 13.97 -13.97 -1.41
C CYS A 102 15.02 -13.33 -2.35
N ASP A 103 15.97 -14.14 -2.82
CA ASP A 103 16.90 -13.73 -3.88
C ASP A 103 16.21 -13.67 -5.26
N SER A 104 16.97 -13.33 -6.30
CA SER A 104 16.48 -13.24 -7.68
C SER A 104 15.99 -14.59 -8.26
N SER A 105 16.37 -15.70 -7.64
CA SER A 105 15.95 -17.05 -8.00
C SER A 105 14.73 -17.51 -7.19
N GLY A 106 14.27 -16.70 -6.23
CA GLY A 106 13.11 -16.98 -5.38
C GLY A 106 13.43 -17.81 -4.14
N ASN A 107 14.70 -18.04 -3.83
CA ASN A 107 15.11 -18.75 -2.63
C ASN A 107 15.05 -17.81 -1.43
N THR A 108 14.52 -18.28 -0.30
CA THR A 108 14.54 -17.53 0.96
C THR A 108 15.98 -17.23 1.39
N VAL A 109 16.23 -16.00 1.81
CA VAL A 109 17.55 -15.55 2.29
C VAL A 109 17.46 -14.84 3.65
N HIS A 110 18.51 -14.97 4.46
CA HIS A 110 18.63 -14.38 5.80
C HIS A 110 19.80 -13.40 5.84
N ARG A 111 19.67 -12.29 5.12
CA ARG A 111 20.65 -11.19 5.05
C ARG A 111 19.93 -9.86 4.85
N LEU A 112 20.68 -8.75 4.86
CA LEU A 112 20.12 -7.45 4.47
C LEU A 112 19.57 -7.48 3.03
N PRO A 113 18.45 -6.80 2.76
CA PRO A 113 17.91 -6.70 1.42
C PRO A 113 18.79 -5.84 0.51
N PHE A 114 18.85 -6.19 -0.76
CA PHE A 114 19.45 -5.37 -1.82
C PHE A 114 18.48 -5.14 -2.98
N ILE A 115 18.81 -4.17 -3.84
CA ILE A 115 18.05 -3.90 -5.06
C ILE A 115 18.08 -5.13 -5.96
N GLY A 116 16.92 -5.62 -6.37
CA GLY A 116 16.75 -6.85 -7.15
C GLY A 116 16.28 -8.06 -6.34
N ASP A 117 16.32 -8.00 -5.01
CA ASP A 117 15.67 -8.99 -4.16
C ASP A 117 14.15 -8.93 -4.28
N TYR A 118 13.50 -10.00 -3.84
CA TYR A 118 12.06 -10.17 -3.85
C TYR A 118 11.51 -10.28 -2.44
N ILE A 119 10.28 -9.82 -2.24
CA ILE A 119 9.50 -10.05 -1.03
C ILE A 119 8.28 -10.86 -1.42
N LYS A 120 8.20 -12.07 -0.88
CA LYS A 120 7.01 -12.93 -0.95
C LYS A 120 6.08 -12.56 0.19
N ILE A 121 4.82 -12.25 -0.12
CA ILE A 121 3.80 -11.83 0.84
C ILE A 121 2.67 -12.86 0.82
N LEU A 122 2.38 -13.46 1.97
CA LEU A 122 1.23 -14.35 2.16
C LEU A 122 0.20 -13.64 3.04
N LEU A 123 -0.97 -13.30 2.49
CA LEU A 123 -2.03 -12.66 3.27
C LEU A 123 -2.82 -13.68 4.10
N SER A 124 -3.04 -13.40 5.39
CA SER A 124 -3.67 -14.32 6.34
C SER A 124 -5.17 -14.56 6.08
N GLU A 125 -5.85 -13.65 5.37
CA GLU A 125 -7.30 -13.74 5.09
C GLU A 125 -7.67 -14.77 4.01
N ILE A 126 -6.70 -15.32 3.29
CA ILE A 126 -6.94 -16.34 2.26
C ILE A 126 -6.93 -17.71 2.95
N LYS A 127 -8.12 -18.26 3.22
CA LYS A 127 -8.30 -19.61 3.78
C LYS A 127 -7.47 -20.61 2.97
N LYS A 128 -6.59 -21.34 3.67
CA LYS A 128 -5.73 -22.43 3.15
C LYS A 128 -6.51 -23.37 2.22
N SER A 129 -6.15 -23.39 0.94
CA SER A 129 -6.21 -24.61 0.11
C SER A 129 -5.30 -24.59 -1.11
N GLU A 130 -4.84 -23.43 -1.60
CA GLU A 130 -4.09 -23.38 -2.85
C GLU A 130 -2.71 -22.73 -2.69
N LYS A 131 -1.70 -23.33 -3.35
CA LYS A 131 -0.33 -22.83 -3.52
C LYS A 131 -0.24 -21.45 -4.21
N GLU A 132 -1.37 -20.79 -4.46
CA GLU A 132 -1.56 -19.68 -5.40
C GLU A 132 -1.86 -18.33 -4.73
N SER A 133 -1.80 -18.24 -3.40
CA SER A 133 -2.17 -17.02 -2.66
C SER A 133 -1.01 -16.05 -2.36
N TYR A 134 0.19 -16.31 -2.89
CA TYR A 134 1.35 -15.46 -2.67
C TYR A 134 1.37 -14.26 -3.61
N GLN A 135 1.66 -13.09 -3.07
CA GLN A 135 2.00 -11.91 -3.85
C GLN A 135 3.51 -11.75 -3.89
N TRP A 136 4.06 -11.42 -5.07
CA TRP A 136 5.48 -11.14 -5.23
C TRP A 136 5.69 -9.66 -5.54
N VAL A 137 6.61 -9.04 -4.80
CA VAL A 137 7.13 -7.72 -5.12
C VAL A 137 8.65 -7.76 -5.22
N ARG A 138 9.22 -6.97 -6.13
CA ARG A 138 10.67 -6.81 -6.28
C ARG A 138 11.09 -5.48 -5.66
N ILE A 139 12.23 -5.48 -4.97
CA ILE A 139 12.86 -4.26 -4.43
C ILE A 139 13.57 -3.55 -5.58
N ASP A 140 13.06 -2.39 -5.96
CA ASP A 140 13.61 -1.59 -7.06
C ASP A 140 14.51 -0.46 -6.57
N MET A 141 14.38 -0.05 -5.32
CA MET A 141 15.17 1.02 -4.73
C MET A 141 15.30 0.83 -3.23
N ILE A 142 16.50 1.09 -2.73
CA ILE A 142 16.77 1.29 -1.30
C ILE A 142 17.52 2.61 -1.17
N ASP A 143 16.93 3.60 -0.50
CA ASP A 143 17.57 4.89 -0.24
C ASP A 143 17.93 5.00 1.24
N LYS A 144 19.22 5.20 1.50
CA LYS A 144 19.81 5.41 2.84
C LYS A 144 20.62 6.71 2.90
N THR A 145 20.49 7.58 1.89
CA THR A 145 21.28 8.81 1.77
C THR A 145 20.97 9.81 2.88
N ASN A 146 19.75 9.78 3.40
CA ASN A 146 19.33 10.56 4.55
C ASN A 146 19.51 9.76 5.85
N PRO A 147 20.35 10.19 6.80
CA PRO A 147 20.55 9.46 8.07
C PRO A 147 19.29 9.42 8.95
N ASN A 148 18.34 10.32 8.73
CA ASN A 148 17.07 10.39 9.48
C ASN A 148 15.90 9.77 8.71
N SER A 149 16.13 9.19 7.52
CA SER A 149 15.07 8.61 6.69
C SER A 149 15.61 7.51 5.78
N ILE A 150 15.06 6.30 5.92
CA ILE A 150 15.39 5.17 5.06
C ILE A 150 14.15 4.76 4.29
N MET A 151 14.32 4.47 3.00
CA MET A 151 13.25 4.07 2.09
C MET A 151 13.55 2.74 1.40
N ILE A 152 12.54 1.88 1.31
CA ILE A 152 12.52 0.71 0.42
C ILE A 152 11.30 0.85 -0.49
N GLN A 153 11.53 0.89 -1.81
CA GLN A 153 10.46 0.91 -2.79
C GLN A 153 10.38 -0.43 -3.51
N CYS A 154 9.18 -1.00 -3.52
CA CYS A 154 8.88 -2.25 -4.17
C CYS A 154 7.88 -2.05 -5.31
N ARG A 155 7.95 -2.92 -6.31
CA ARG A 155 6.94 -3.04 -7.38
C ARG A 155 6.39 -4.45 -7.47
N PRO A 156 5.12 -4.61 -7.86
CA PRO A 156 4.57 -5.89 -8.29
C PRO A 156 5.50 -6.61 -9.25
N SER A 157 5.71 -7.91 -9.05
CA SER A 157 6.56 -8.71 -9.94
C SER A 157 5.92 -10.05 -10.31
N LYS A 158 6.40 -10.60 -11.44
CA LYS A 158 6.29 -12.03 -11.75
C LYS A 158 7.11 -12.87 -10.77
N LEU A 159 6.89 -14.18 -10.81
CA LEU A 159 7.71 -15.16 -10.09
C LEU A 159 9.21 -14.93 -10.39
N PRO A 160 10.07 -14.92 -9.35
CA PRO A 160 11.52 -14.94 -9.52
C PRO A 160 11.95 -16.07 -10.46
N GLY A 161 13.00 -15.85 -11.25
CA GLY A 161 13.49 -16.84 -12.23
C GLY A 161 12.66 -17.00 -13.51
N ASN A 162 11.45 -16.43 -13.59
CA ASN A 162 10.59 -16.49 -14.79
C ASN A 162 10.50 -15.13 -15.51
N GLN A 163 11.65 -14.55 -15.84
CA GLN A 163 11.73 -13.22 -16.45
C GLN A 163 11.25 -13.18 -17.92
N PHE A 164 11.18 -14.33 -18.59
CA PHE A 164 10.80 -14.47 -20.00
C PHE A 164 9.44 -15.18 -20.23
N GLY A 165 8.72 -15.58 -19.17
CA GLY A 165 7.41 -16.23 -19.25
C GLY A 165 6.49 -15.89 -18.06
N GLY A 166 5.18 -16.03 -18.23
CA GLY A 166 4.17 -15.90 -17.15
C GLY A 166 3.61 -14.49 -16.91
N ASP A 167 2.41 -14.44 -16.35
CA ASP A 167 1.70 -13.20 -15.96
C ASP A 167 2.22 -12.63 -14.64
N THR A 168 2.02 -11.33 -14.41
CA THR A 168 2.36 -10.67 -13.13
C THR A 168 1.57 -11.31 -11.99
N VAL A 169 2.26 -11.98 -11.06
CA VAL A 169 1.65 -12.63 -9.89
C VAL A 169 1.54 -11.62 -8.74
N HIS A 170 0.73 -10.60 -8.98
CA HIS A 170 0.41 -9.56 -8.01
C HIS A 170 -0.93 -8.93 -8.38
N PHE A 171 -1.70 -8.55 -7.36
CA PHE A 171 -3.05 -7.96 -7.51
C PHE A 171 -3.05 -6.68 -8.34
N HIS A 172 -1.90 -6.02 -8.44
CA HIS A 172 -1.74 -4.74 -9.10
C HIS A 172 -0.79 -4.78 -10.30
N SER A 173 -1.13 -4.03 -11.36
CA SER A 173 -0.30 -3.89 -12.57
C SER A 173 1.08 -3.29 -12.28
N GLY A 174 2.08 -3.54 -13.14
CA GLY A 174 3.48 -3.12 -12.95
C GLY A 174 3.73 -1.60 -12.81
N GLY A 175 2.72 -0.76 -13.08
CA GLY A 175 2.77 0.68 -12.79
C GLY A 175 2.55 1.05 -11.31
N THR A 176 2.25 0.06 -10.46
CA THR A 176 2.00 0.24 -9.02
C THR A 176 3.29 0.23 -8.23
N THR A 177 3.39 1.03 -7.19
CA THR A 177 4.54 1.03 -6.27
C THR A 177 4.07 1.01 -4.83
N SER A 178 4.75 0.22 -4.00
CA SER A 178 4.62 0.24 -2.55
C SER A 178 5.92 0.75 -1.97
N THR A 179 5.87 1.86 -1.24
CA THR A 179 7.07 2.47 -0.66
C THR A 179 6.99 2.50 0.85
N PHE A 180 7.96 1.83 1.48
CA PHE A 180 8.09 1.74 2.93
C PHE A 180 9.16 2.72 3.38
N ILE A 181 8.86 3.54 4.39
CA ILE A 181 9.76 4.55 4.90
C ILE A 181 9.78 4.51 6.41
N ILE A 182 10.98 4.45 6.99
CA ILE A 182 11.20 4.80 8.39
C ILE A 182 11.89 6.14 8.48
N SER A 183 11.50 6.98 9.45
CA SER A 183 12.14 8.27 9.67
C SER A 183 12.09 8.68 11.13
N LYS A 184 12.93 9.63 11.53
CA LYS A 184 12.88 10.24 12.87
C LYS A 184 12.85 11.77 12.82
N GLY A 185 12.24 12.36 13.84
CA GLY A 185 12.41 13.76 14.21
C GLY A 185 13.25 13.90 15.48
N ASN A 186 13.04 14.97 16.23
CA ASN A 186 13.72 15.20 17.51
C ASN A 186 13.13 14.35 18.65
N ASP A 187 11.83 14.11 18.61
CA ASP A 187 11.02 13.52 19.68
C ASP A 187 10.14 12.38 19.15
N TYR A 188 10.40 11.87 17.95
CA TYR A 188 9.58 10.81 17.36
C TYR A 188 10.32 9.92 16.37
N ILE A 189 9.82 8.70 16.24
CA ILE A 189 10.08 7.83 15.08
C ILE A 189 8.76 7.60 14.33
N LYS A 190 8.87 7.32 13.04
CA LYS A 190 7.74 7.10 12.15
C LYS A 190 8.01 5.92 11.21
N MET A 191 7.00 5.08 11.03
CA MET A 191 6.90 4.13 9.92
C MET A 191 5.78 4.59 8.99
N ALA A 192 6.04 4.59 7.69
CA ALA A 192 5.08 4.99 6.69
C ALA A 192 5.09 4.02 5.49
N ILE A 193 3.91 3.81 4.91
CA ILE A 193 3.69 2.93 3.77
C ILE A 193 2.80 3.68 2.77
N TYR A 194 3.35 3.90 1.59
CA TYR A 194 2.73 4.67 0.53
C TYR A 194 2.49 3.79 -0.70
N GLY A 195 1.22 3.48 -0.96
CA GLY A 195 0.77 2.86 -2.19
C GLY A 195 0.51 3.92 -3.25
N ARG A 196 1.03 3.74 -4.46
CA ARG A 196 0.78 4.63 -5.60
C ARG A 196 0.42 3.84 -6.83
N ASN A 197 -0.47 4.44 -7.62
CA ASN A 197 -0.94 3.97 -8.91
C ASN A 197 -1.55 2.57 -8.90
N GLU A 198 -2.20 2.19 -7.81
CA GLU A 198 -2.79 0.87 -7.60
C GLU A 198 -3.94 0.61 -8.57
N LYS A 199 -3.73 -0.32 -9.50
CA LYS A 199 -4.75 -0.77 -10.46
C LYS A 199 -4.87 -2.29 -10.42
N PRO A 200 -6.09 -2.85 -10.35
CA PRO A 200 -6.29 -4.29 -10.46
C PRO A 200 -5.61 -4.84 -11.72
N ASN A 201 -4.91 -5.95 -11.58
CA ASN A 201 -4.35 -6.68 -12.70
C ASN A 201 -5.49 -7.37 -13.48
N GLN A 202 -5.57 -7.14 -14.80
CA GLN A 202 -6.68 -7.61 -15.64
C GLN A 202 -6.41 -8.97 -16.33
N ASN A 203 -5.20 -9.53 -16.19
CA ASN A 203 -4.73 -10.69 -16.97
C ASN A 203 -4.60 -12.00 -16.19
N THR A 204 -5.40 -12.22 -15.15
CA THR A 204 -5.28 -13.46 -14.36
C THR A 204 -6.64 -13.87 -13.78
N ASP A 205 -6.89 -15.18 -13.64
CA ASP A 205 -8.05 -15.76 -12.93
C ASP A 205 -8.24 -15.26 -11.48
N ILE A 206 -7.24 -14.54 -10.96
CA ILE A 206 -7.24 -13.73 -9.74
C ILE A 206 -8.35 -12.64 -9.76
N ILE A 207 -8.98 -12.34 -10.91
CA ILE A 207 -10.19 -11.50 -10.98
C ILE A 207 -11.31 -12.05 -10.09
N SER A 208 -11.41 -13.37 -9.91
CA SER A 208 -12.41 -13.99 -9.02
C SER A 208 -12.11 -13.71 -7.54
N SER A 209 -10.87 -13.85 -7.10
CA SER A 209 -10.39 -13.50 -5.75
C SER A 209 -10.46 -12.01 -5.47
N ILE A 210 -10.17 -11.17 -6.47
CA ILE A 210 -10.34 -9.71 -6.42
C ILE A 210 -11.82 -9.36 -6.30
N LYS A 211 -12.71 -9.95 -7.10
CA LYS A 211 -14.16 -9.72 -6.98
C LYS A 211 -14.67 -10.12 -5.61
N ASN A 212 -14.21 -11.24 -5.03
CA ASN A 212 -14.60 -11.62 -3.67
C ASN A 212 -14.06 -10.65 -2.61
N MET A 213 -12.83 -10.14 -2.79
CA MET A 213 -12.23 -9.09 -1.96
C MET A 213 -12.79 -7.67 -2.25
N PHE A 214 -13.65 -7.47 -3.25
CA PHE A 214 -14.34 -6.20 -3.49
C PHE A 214 -15.84 -6.29 -3.14
N ILE A 215 -16.46 -7.45 -3.33
CA ILE A 215 -17.87 -7.71 -3.03
C ILE A 215 -18.11 -7.78 -1.52
N ALA A 216 -17.13 -8.22 -0.73
CA ALA A 216 -17.21 -8.19 0.73
C ALA A 216 -17.16 -6.74 1.34
N PHE A 217 -16.95 -5.71 0.52
CA PHE A 217 -16.55 -4.36 0.97
C PHE A 217 -17.54 -3.25 0.60
N LYS A 218 -18.78 -3.34 1.10
CA LYS A 218 -19.65 -2.16 1.21
C LYS A 218 -19.22 -1.29 2.39
N GLY A 219 -18.25 -0.39 2.22
CA GLY A 219 -18.06 0.72 3.17
C GLY A 219 -16.62 1.27 3.36
N VAL A 220 -16.33 2.41 2.73
CA VAL A 220 -15.50 3.56 3.16
C VAL A 220 -14.03 3.38 3.64
N VAL A 221 -13.52 2.21 4.02
CA VAL A 221 -12.08 2.01 4.32
C VAL A 221 -11.67 0.62 3.83
N GLY A 222 -10.79 0.55 2.83
CA GLY A 222 -10.34 -0.74 2.27
C GLY A 222 -9.49 -1.57 3.25
N PRO A 223 -9.51 -2.90 3.15
CA PRO A 223 -8.82 -3.83 4.06
C PRO A 223 -7.30 -3.69 3.98
N SER A 224 -6.76 -3.38 2.79
CA SER A 224 -5.33 -3.14 2.59
C SER A 224 -4.81 -2.01 3.49
N LYS A 225 -5.62 -0.95 3.69
CA LYS A 225 -5.24 0.17 4.56
C LYS A 225 -5.18 -0.24 6.04
N ILE A 226 -6.06 -1.14 6.47
CA ILE A 226 -6.08 -1.69 7.84
C ILE A 226 -4.84 -2.56 8.06
N GLN A 227 -4.54 -3.44 7.12
CA GLN A 227 -3.35 -4.30 7.16
C GLN A 227 -2.06 -3.47 7.22
N TRP A 228 -1.87 -2.50 6.31
CA TRP A 228 -0.69 -1.64 6.36
C TRP A 228 -0.57 -0.83 7.65
N LYS A 229 -1.71 -0.46 8.27
CA LYS A 229 -1.70 0.30 9.52
C LYS A 229 -1.24 -0.56 10.69
N GLN A 230 -1.67 -1.82 10.77
CA GLN A 230 -1.22 -2.76 11.79
C GLN A 230 0.27 -3.07 11.67
N LEU A 231 0.79 -3.23 10.45
CA LEU A 231 2.23 -3.34 10.24
C LEU A 231 2.95 -2.08 10.72
N ALA A 232 2.51 -0.90 10.27
CA ALA A 232 3.15 0.36 10.63
C ALA A 232 3.14 0.61 12.15
N ASP A 233 2.02 0.30 12.82
CA ASP A 233 1.89 0.39 14.28
C ASP A 233 2.81 -0.58 15.00
N GLY A 234 2.85 -1.84 14.57
CA GLY A 234 3.72 -2.85 15.15
C GLY A 234 5.21 -2.52 15.02
N MET A 235 5.61 -1.97 13.87
CA MET A 235 6.99 -1.57 13.62
C MET A 235 7.46 -0.47 14.56
N VAL A 236 6.64 0.57 14.76
CA VAL A 236 6.97 1.67 15.69
C VAL A 236 6.65 1.36 17.14
N ASN A 237 5.99 0.27 17.47
CA ASN A 237 5.75 -0.11 18.86
C ASN A 237 6.99 -0.76 19.46
N LEU A 238 7.92 0.09 19.89
CA LEU A 238 9.17 -0.30 20.55
C LEU A 238 8.99 -0.15 22.06
N LYS A 239 8.56 -1.23 22.72
CA LYS A 239 8.63 -1.32 24.19
C LYS A 239 10.09 -1.22 24.63
#